data_AF-A0A496SII7-F1
#
_entry.id   AF-A0A496SII7-F1
#
_cell.length_a   1.000
_cell.length_b   1.000
_cell.length_c   1.000
_cell.angle_alpha   90.00
_cell.angle_beta   90.00
_cell.angle_gamma   90.00
#
_symmetry.space_group_name_H-M   'P 1'
#
loop_
_entity.id
_entity.type
_entity.pdbx_description
1 polymer ?
#
loop_
_entity_poly.entity_id
_entity_poly.type
_entity_poly.pdbx_seq_one_letter_code
_entity_poly.pdbx_strand_id
1 'polypeptide(L)'
;MRERHDESVPILKRFFLRILQRSFTELFIWDRAIWDYVAELLARFARTERLYRIKDMAGRRLTTVVEMLVEVSGPVRPELGGHPLAREREIYRHIGDYTLFMSGIFREFVQRRGVLGFYLSQGSRAYLSVWRMDKAMYIPGAGLFQALSEDFERISGALDYTKKVYFRPEAHSGPYREVLSRLV
;
A
#
# COMPACT_ATOMS: atom_id res chain seq x y z
N MET A 1 -4.38 -24.32 -15.27
CA MET A 1 -3.28 -23.96 -14.33
C MET A 1 -3.46 -22.55 -13.74
N ARG A 2 -4.68 -22.15 -13.34
CA ARG A 2 -4.99 -20.80 -12.78
C ARG A 2 -5.32 -20.82 -11.27
N GLU A 3 -5.59 -21.99 -10.67
CA GLU A 3 -6.12 -22.11 -9.31
C GLU A 3 -5.06 -22.00 -8.19
N ARG A 4 -3.82 -22.50 -8.41
CA ARG A 4 -2.73 -22.38 -7.41
C ARG A 4 -2.26 -20.95 -7.12
N HIS A 5 -2.62 -19.97 -7.96
CA HIS A 5 -2.10 -18.61 -7.88
C HIS A 5 -2.95 -17.65 -7.03
N ASP A 6 -4.19 -18.00 -6.72
CA ASP A 6 -5.09 -17.14 -5.92
C ASP A 6 -4.99 -17.45 -4.41
N GLU A 7 -4.71 -18.72 -4.07
CA GLU A 7 -4.51 -19.17 -2.68
C GLU A 7 -3.27 -18.55 -2.00
N SER A 8 -2.30 -18.04 -2.78
CA SER A 8 -1.09 -17.42 -2.23
C SER A 8 -1.37 -16.08 -1.54
N VAL A 9 -2.40 -15.32 -1.95
CA VAL A 9 -2.70 -14.00 -1.37
C VAL A 9 -3.24 -14.13 0.06
N PRO A 10 -4.22 -15.02 0.36
CA PRO A 10 -4.65 -15.27 1.74
C PRO A 10 -3.52 -15.76 2.65
N ILE A 11 -2.64 -16.64 2.17
CA ILE A 11 -1.50 -17.16 2.95
C ILE A 11 -0.53 -16.02 3.26
N LEU A 12 -0.18 -15.21 2.26
CA LEU A 12 0.76 -14.12 2.41
C LEU A 12 0.21 -12.99 3.28
N LYS A 13 -1.09 -12.69 3.20
CA LYS A 13 -1.77 -11.76 4.11
C LYS A 13 -1.65 -12.25 5.56
N ARG A 14 -1.92 -13.53 5.83
CA ARG A 14 -1.79 -14.12 7.19
C ARG A 14 -0.35 -14.08 7.69
N PHE A 15 0.63 -14.28 6.80
CA PHE A 15 2.04 -14.14 7.13
C PHE A 15 2.37 -12.71 7.58
N PHE A 16 2.07 -11.71 6.74
CA PHE A 16 2.34 -10.32 7.06
C PHE A 16 1.58 -9.84 8.29
N LEU A 17 0.31 -10.23 8.45
CA LEU A 17 -0.48 -9.85 9.61
C LEU A 17 0.19 -10.26 10.93
N ARG A 18 0.72 -11.48 11.03
CA ARG A 18 1.42 -11.94 12.24
C ARG A 18 2.69 -11.14 12.53
N ILE A 19 3.45 -10.77 11.49
CA ILE A 19 4.66 -9.95 11.65
C ILE A 19 4.29 -8.52 12.05
N LEU A 20 3.27 -7.94 11.42
CA LEU A 20 2.80 -6.58 11.70
C LEU A 20 2.25 -6.48 13.11
N GLN A 21 1.43 -7.43 13.55
CA GLN A 21 0.93 -7.49 14.93
C GLN A 21 2.04 -7.39 15.97
N ARG A 22 3.15 -8.11 15.77
CA ARG A 22 4.29 -8.04 16.67
C ARG A 22 5.03 -6.71 16.57
N SER A 23 5.47 -6.34 15.38
CA SER A 23 6.31 -5.15 15.16
C SER A 23 5.58 -3.83 15.41
N PHE A 24 4.30 -3.71 15.08
CA PHE A 24 3.51 -2.49 15.30
C PHE A 24 3.16 -2.32 16.79
N THR A 25 2.95 -3.42 17.52
CA THR A 25 2.75 -3.37 18.97
C THR A 25 3.99 -2.83 19.69
N GLU A 26 5.20 -3.24 19.29
CA GLU A 26 6.48 -2.70 19.81
C GLU A 26 6.62 -1.19 19.57
N LEU A 27 5.93 -0.65 18.57
CA LEU A 27 5.95 0.76 18.19
C LEU A 27 4.68 1.52 18.59
N PHE A 28 3.86 0.93 19.48
CA PHE A 28 2.63 1.50 20.02
C PHE A 28 1.56 1.85 18.96
N ILE A 29 1.55 1.15 17.82
CA ILE A 29 0.49 1.25 16.80
C ILE A 29 -0.46 0.08 17.02
N TRP A 30 -1.57 0.31 17.74
CA TRP A 30 -2.48 -0.76 18.19
C TRP A 30 -3.76 -0.90 17.36
N ASP A 31 -3.94 -0.06 16.33
CA ASP A 31 -5.12 -0.13 15.48
C ASP A 31 -5.09 -1.38 14.59
N ARG A 32 -5.96 -2.33 14.92
CA ARG A 32 -6.11 -3.59 14.18
C ARG A 32 -6.53 -3.39 12.73
N ALA A 33 -7.35 -2.37 12.43
CA ALA A 33 -7.78 -2.10 11.06
C ALA A 33 -6.59 -1.67 10.19
N ILE A 34 -5.64 -0.92 10.77
CA ILE A 34 -4.37 -0.58 10.10
C ILE A 34 -3.55 -1.84 9.84
N TRP A 35 -3.41 -2.73 10.82
CA TRP A 35 -2.66 -3.98 10.64
C TRP A 35 -3.24 -4.84 9.52
N ASP A 36 -4.55 -5.06 9.53
CA ASP A 36 -5.26 -5.86 8.53
C ASP A 36 -5.14 -5.25 7.13
N TYR A 37 -5.25 -3.92 7.03
CA TYR A 37 -5.09 -3.20 5.77
C TYR A 37 -3.67 -3.29 5.22
N VAL A 38 -2.67 -3.03 6.06
CA VAL A 38 -1.26 -3.05 5.66
C VAL A 38 -0.82 -4.47 5.31
N ALA A 39 -1.27 -5.50 6.04
CA ALA A 39 -1.01 -6.90 5.70
C ALA A 39 -1.55 -7.26 4.30
N GLU A 40 -2.76 -6.79 3.98
CA GLU A 40 -3.37 -6.99 2.66
C GLU A 40 -2.63 -6.19 1.58
N LEU A 41 -2.22 -4.96 1.86
CA LEU A 41 -1.40 -4.14 0.97
C LEU A 41 -0.10 -4.87 0.60
N LEU A 42 0.64 -5.36 1.60
CA LEU A 42 1.89 -6.09 1.38
C LEU A 42 1.65 -7.36 0.57
N ALA A 43 0.59 -8.12 0.88
CA ALA A 43 0.24 -9.33 0.14
C ALA A 43 -0.12 -9.03 -1.33
N ARG A 44 -0.84 -7.93 -1.58
CA ARG A 44 -1.18 -7.50 -2.95
C ARG A 44 0.05 -7.07 -3.73
N PHE A 45 0.99 -6.37 -3.10
CA PHE A 45 2.18 -5.80 -3.78
C PHE A 45 3.38 -6.73 -3.86
N ALA A 46 3.32 -7.90 -3.22
CA ALA A 46 4.27 -8.98 -3.46
C ALA A 46 4.31 -9.42 -4.94
N ARG A 47 3.28 -9.09 -5.72
CA ARG A 47 3.25 -9.24 -7.18
C ARG A 47 3.52 -7.91 -7.87
N THR A 48 4.63 -7.81 -8.60
CA THR A 48 5.06 -6.57 -9.27
C THR A 48 4.00 -6.03 -10.24
N GLU A 49 3.17 -6.87 -10.86
CA GLU A 49 2.11 -6.41 -11.77
C GLU A 49 1.05 -5.58 -11.05
N ARG A 50 0.85 -5.81 -9.75
CA ARG A 50 -0.11 -5.05 -8.93
C ARG A 50 0.41 -3.64 -8.62
N LEU A 51 1.73 -3.41 -8.63
CA LEU A 51 2.32 -2.08 -8.44
C LEU A 51 1.99 -1.14 -9.60
N TYR A 52 1.96 -1.67 -10.83
CA TYR A 52 1.78 -0.90 -12.07
C TYR A 52 0.40 -1.13 -12.72
N ARG A 53 -0.63 -1.33 -11.88
CA ARG A 53 -1.99 -1.66 -12.35
C ARG A 53 -2.74 -0.47 -12.95
N ILE A 54 -2.40 0.76 -12.56
CA ILE A 54 -3.07 1.97 -13.06
C ILE A 54 -2.60 2.23 -14.49
N LYS A 55 -3.55 2.47 -15.39
CA LYS A 55 -3.31 2.82 -16.80
C LYS A 55 -3.86 4.20 -17.13
N ASP A 56 -3.18 4.90 -18.04
CA ASP A 56 -3.62 6.17 -18.62
C ASP A 56 -4.66 5.97 -19.75
N MET A 57 -5.04 7.07 -20.42
CA MET A 57 -6.01 7.07 -21.54
C MET A 57 -5.54 6.23 -22.72
N ALA A 58 -4.22 6.14 -22.95
CA ALA A 58 -3.63 5.34 -24.01
C ALA A 58 -3.45 3.85 -23.61
N GLY A 59 -3.91 3.46 -22.42
CA GLY A 59 -3.74 2.11 -21.88
C GLY A 59 -2.32 1.81 -21.37
N ARG A 60 -1.46 2.82 -21.31
CA ARG A 60 -0.07 2.73 -20.84
C ARG A 60 -0.06 2.64 -19.33
N ARG A 61 0.77 1.75 -18.77
CA ARG A 61 0.90 1.61 -17.31
C ARG A 61 1.60 2.83 -16.71
N LEU A 62 1.03 3.37 -15.65
CA LEU A 62 1.65 4.43 -14.87
C LEU A 62 2.64 3.81 -13.88
N THR A 63 3.86 4.33 -13.88
CA THR A 63 4.99 3.76 -13.14
C THR A 63 5.51 4.67 -12.03
N THR A 64 5.10 5.94 -12.05
CA THR A 64 5.52 6.94 -11.06
C THR A 64 4.33 7.57 -10.35
N VAL A 65 4.56 8.04 -9.12
CA VAL A 65 3.55 8.80 -8.35
C VAL A 65 3.13 10.07 -9.11
N VAL A 66 4.06 10.72 -9.81
CA VAL A 66 3.77 11.93 -10.60
C VAL A 66 2.81 11.62 -11.74
N GLU A 67 3.05 10.54 -12.50
CA GLU A 67 2.12 10.12 -13.56
C GLU A 67 0.72 9.85 -13.01
N MET A 68 0.61 9.19 -11.83
CA MET A 68 -0.68 8.92 -11.20
C MET A 68 -1.37 10.19 -10.70
N LEU A 69 -0.63 11.19 -10.22
CA LEU A 69 -1.15 12.50 -9.83
C LEU A 69 -1.65 13.30 -11.04
N VAL A 70 -0.95 13.21 -12.17
CA VAL A 70 -1.41 13.83 -13.43
C VAL A 70 -2.70 13.16 -13.90
N GLU A 71 -2.75 11.83 -13.85
CA GLU A 71 -3.92 11.05 -14.24
C GLU A 71 -5.16 11.37 -13.40
N VAL A 72 -5.02 11.48 -12.06
CA VAL A 72 -6.15 11.80 -11.17
C VAL A 72 -6.63 13.24 -11.31
N SER A 73 -5.74 14.15 -11.74
CA SER A 73 -6.07 15.57 -11.98
C SER A 73 -6.63 15.82 -13.39
N GLY A 74 -6.66 14.78 -14.23
CA GLY A 74 -7.14 14.86 -15.61
C GLY A 74 -8.67 14.96 -15.74
N PRO A 75 -9.17 15.12 -16.97
CA PRO A 75 -10.61 15.21 -17.21
C PRO A 75 -11.35 13.92 -16.82
N VAL A 76 -12.58 14.09 -16.34
CA VAL A 76 -13.50 13.00 -15.99
C VAL A 76 -13.74 12.10 -17.19
N ARG A 77 -13.78 10.77 -16.97
CA ARG A 77 -13.96 9.74 -18.00
C ARG A 77 -15.38 9.13 -17.95
N PRO A 78 -16.40 9.75 -18.59
CA PRO A 78 -17.75 9.18 -18.64
C PRO A 78 -17.83 7.87 -19.44
N GLU A 79 -16.83 7.62 -20.30
CA GLU A 79 -16.87 6.59 -21.36
C GLU A 79 -16.46 5.19 -20.87
N LEU A 80 -15.80 5.09 -19.72
CA LEU A 80 -15.33 3.82 -19.16
C LEU A 80 -16.38 3.05 -18.36
N GLY A 81 -17.58 3.62 -18.18
CA GLY A 81 -18.62 3.07 -17.32
C GLY A 81 -18.24 3.16 -15.83
N GLY A 82 -19.23 3.45 -14.98
CA GLY A 82 -19.03 3.65 -13.54
C GLY A 82 -18.96 5.13 -13.12
N HIS A 83 -19.09 5.37 -11.82
CA HIS A 83 -19.11 6.71 -11.27
C HIS A 83 -17.71 7.36 -11.37
N PRO A 84 -17.54 8.56 -11.96
CA PRO A 84 -16.25 9.26 -12.06
C PRO A 84 -15.42 9.25 -10.77
N LEU A 85 -16.07 9.51 -9.64
CA LEU A 85 -15.43 9.51 -8.31
C LEU A 85 -14.87 8.13 -7.91
N ALA A 86 -15.39 7.02 -8.44
CA ALA A 86 -14.87 5.69 -8.12
C ALA A 86 -13.47 5.47 -8.70
N ARG A 87 -13.23 5.97 -9.92
CA ARG A 87 -11.91 5.89 -10.58
C ARG A 87 -10.89 6.80 -9.90
N GLU A 88 -11.29 8.03 -9.63
CA GLU A 88 -10.47 9.01 -8.90
C GLU A 88 -10.06 8.45 -7.53
N ARG A 89 -11.02 7.89 -6.79
CA ARG A 89 -10.79 7.23 -5.51
C ARG A 89 -9.82 6.05 -5.62
N GLU A 90 -9.97 5.21 -6.65
CA GLU A 90 -9.05 4.09 -6.89
C GLU A 90 -7.61 4.58 -7.08
N ILE A 91 -7.42 5.65 -7.86
CA ILE A 91 -6.09 6.21 -8.11
C ILE A 91 -5.49 6.79 -6.82
N TYR A 92 -6.25 7.58 -6.05
CA TYR A 92 -5.75 8.09 -4.76
C TYR A 92 -5.41 6.97 -3.79
N ARG A 93 -6.27 5.95 -3.66
CA ARG A 93 -5.95 4.78 -2.82
C ARG A 93 -4.67 4.11 -3.27
N HIS A 94 -4.49 3.93 -4.59
CA HIS A 94 -3.28 3.31 -5.13
C HIS A 94 -2.03 4.17 -4.91
N ILE A 95 -2.13 5.51 -5.00
CA ILE A 95 -1.03 6.43 -4.65
C ILE A 95 -0.65 6.26 -3.18
N GLY A 96 -1.63 6.25 -2.27
CA GLY A 96 -1.40 6.02 -0.83
C GLY A 96 -0.75 4.67 -0.57
N ASP A 97 -1.27 3.61 -1.17
CA ASP A 97 -0.74 2.25 -1.02
C ASP A 97 0.69 2.15 -1.56
N TYR A 98 0.94 2.66 -2.76
CA TYR A 98 2.24 2.62 -3.44
C TYR A 98 3.29 3.40 -2.67
N THR A 99 2.97 4.61 -2.25
CA THR A 99 3.89 5.43 -1.47
C THR A 99 4.21 4.79 -0.13
N LEU A 100 3.21 4.27 0.61
CA LEU A 100 3.41 3.62 1.90
C LEU A 100 4.32 2.39 1.78
N PHE A 101 4.10 1.59 0.73
CA PHE A 101 4.94 0.44 0.43
C PHE A 101 6.39 0.84 0.14
N MET A 102 6.57 1.83 -0.73
CA MET A 102 7.91 2.26 -1.15
C MET A 102 8.67 2.98 -0.04
N SER A 103 8.01 3.85 0.74
CA SER A 103 8.62 4.56 1.86
C SER A 103 8.80 3.69 3.12
N GLY A 104 8.08 2.57 3.21
CA GLY A 104 8.21 1.59 4.29
C GLY A 104 9.19 0.46 3.96
N ILE A 105 8.85 -0.39 2.99
CA ILE A 105 9.61 -1.62 2.67
C ILE A 105 10.88 -1.33 1.86
N PHE A 106 10.78 -0.41 0.91
CA PHE A 106 11.89 -0.03 0.02
C PHE A 106 12.47 1.35 0.37
N ARG A 107 12.45 1.71 1.66
CA ARG A 107 12.80 3.05 2.13
C ARG A 107 14.18 3.49 1.64
N GLU A 108 15.18 2.60 1.67
CA GLU A 108 16.55 2.96 1.26
C GLU A 108 16.63 3.36 -0.22
N PHE A 109 15.82 2.76 -1.09
CA PHE A 109 15.75 3.13 -2.50
C PHE A 109 15.16 4.54 -2.69
N VAL A 110 14.09 4.85 -1.95
CA VAL A 110 13.43 6.16 -1.99
C VAL A 110 14.34 7.25 -1.40
N GLN A 111 15.05 6.94 -0.30
CA GLN A 111 16.02 7.84 0.34
C GLN A 111 17.20 8.17 -0.57
N ARG A 112 17.81 7.16 -1.22
CA ARG A 112 18.93 7.38 -2.15
C ARG A 112 18.58 8.32 -3.31
N ARG A 113 17.30 8.40 -3.67
CA ARG A 113 16.80 9.30 -4.72
C ARG A 113 16.37 10.68 -4.20
N GLY A 114 16.47 10.94 -2.90
CA GLY A 114 16.09 12.23 -2.30
C GLY A 114 14.58 12.52 -2.30
N VAL A 115 13.73 11.51 -2.51
CA VAL A 115 12.27 11.68 -2.68
C VAL A 115 11.45 11.16 -1.50
N LEU A 116 12.07 10.82 -0.37
CA LEU A 116 11.34 10.29 0.79
C LEU A 116 10.26 11.26 1.29
N GLY A 117 10.60 12.54 1.50
CA GLY A 117 9.62 13.54 1.92
C GLY A 117 8.46 13.71 0.95
N PHE A 118 8.74 13.60 -0.37
CA PHE A 118 7.70 13.61 -1.39
C PHE A 118 6.76 12.40 -1.25
N TYR A 119 7.28 11.19 -1.05
CA TYR A 119 6.46 9.99 -0.88
C TYR A 119 5.59 10.07 0.40
N LEU A 120 6.17 10.52 1.52
CA LEU A 120 5.45 10.71 2.77
C LEU A 120 4.30 11.72 2.62
N SER A 121 4.59 12.88 2.01
CA SER A 121 3.60 13.93 1.78
C SER A 121 2.49 13.50 0.83
N GLN A 122 2.83 12.90 -0.32
CA GLN A 122 1.83 12.48 -1.30
C GLN A 122 1.00 11.31 -0.80
N GLY A 123 1.58 10.38 -0.06
CA GLY A 123 0.85 9.24 0.50
C GLY A 123 -0.19 9.65 1.54
N SER A 124 0.20 10.50 2.49
CA SER A 124 -0.72 11.09 3.48
C SER A 124 -1.87 11.83 2.78
N ARG A 125 -1.55 12.74 1.84
CA ARG A 125 -2.56 13.49 1.08
C ARG A 125 -3.49 12.59 0.27
N ALA A 126 -2.98 11.51 -0.29
CA ALA A 126 -3.80 10.59 -1.09
C ALA A 126 -4.82 9.85 -0.22
N TYR A 127 -4.44 9.34 0.95
CA TYR A 127 -5.41 8.75 1.88
C TYR A 127 -6.41 9.78 2.42
N LEU A 128 -5.99 11.03 2.65
CA LEU A 128 -6.89 12.11 3.01
C LEU A 128 -7.96 12.34 1.93
N SER A 129 -7.58 12.31 0.65
CA SER A 129 -8.52 12.39 -0.47
C SER A 129 -9.50 11.22 -0.45
N VAL A 130 -9.02 9.98 -0.27
CA VAL A 130 -9.90 8.81 -0.16
C VAL A 130 -10.89 8.95 0.99
N TRP A 131 -10.44 9.40 2.16
CA TRP A 131 -11.33 9.64 3.31
C TRP A 131 -12.42 10.67 2.99
N ARG A 132 -12.06 11.82 2.40
CA ARG A 132 -13.03 12.87 2.01
C ARG A 132 -14.07 12.34 1.02
N MET A 133 -13.61 11.57 0.03
CA MET A 133 -14.46 10.93 -0.97
C MET A 133 -15.39 9.89 -0.34
N ASP A 134 -14.88 9.04 0.55
CA ASP A 134 -15.67 8.03 1.26
C ASP A 134 -16.74 8.67 2.16
N LYS A 135 -16.38 9.75 2.86
CA LYS A 135 -17.32 10.60 3.61
C LYS A 135 -18.43 11.14 2.71
N ALA A 136 -18.09 11.72 1.56
CA ALA A 136 -19.05 12.31 0.64
C ALA A 136 -19.97 11.29 -0.02
N MET A 137 -19.47 10.08 -0.26
CA MET A 137 -20.23 8.97 -0.86
C MET A 137 -20.89 8.04 0.17
N TYR A 138 -20.79 8.35 1.48
CA TYR A 138 -21.29 7.51 2.57
C TYR A 138 -20.76 6.06 2.54
N ILE A 139 -19.51 5.88 2.11
CA ILE A 139 -18.84 4.57 2.08
C ILE A 139 -18.43 4.19 3.52
N PRO A 140 -18.86 3.03 4.04
CA PRO A 140 -18.45 2.56 5.36
C PRO A 140 -16.93 2.37 5.47
N GLY A 141 -16.38 2.57 6.66
CA GLY A 141 -14.94 2.37 6.91
C GLY A 141 -14.03 3.53 6.50
N ALA A 142 -14.59 4.70 6.14
CA ALA A 142 -13.83 5.91 5.82
C ALA A 142 -12.78 6.27 6.89
N GLY A 143 -13.08 6.03 8.18
CA GLY A 143 -12.19 6.33 9.30
C GLY A 143 -10.81 5.66 9.20
N LEU A 144 -10.71 4.50 8.54
CA LEU A 144 -9.42 3.86 8.28
C LEU A 144 -8.49 4.75 7.45
N PHE A 145 -9.02 5.38 6.39
CA PHE A 145 -8.21 6.24 5.52
C PHE A 145 -7.84 7.57 6.20
N GLN A 146 -8.64 8.03 7.16
CA GLN A 146 -8.25 9.13 8.03
C GLN A 146 -7.04 8.74 8.89
N ALA A 147 -7.12 7.61 9.61
CA ALA A 147 -6.03 7.12 10.45
C ALA A 147 -4.74 6.87 9.64
N LEU A 148 -4.86 6.23 8.46
CA LEU A 148 -3.73 6.02 7.55
C LEU A 148 -3.11 7.34 7.05
N SER A 149 -3.90 8.40 6.89
CA SER A 149 -3.42 9.72 6.50
C SER A 149 -2.69 10.42 7.65
N GLU A 150 -3.27 10.42 8.84
CA GLU A 150 -2.76 11.11 10.04
C GLU A 150 -1.47 10.46 10.55
N ASP A 151 -1.43 9.12 10.59
CA ASP A 151 -0.27 8.35 11.06
C ASP A 151 0.68 7.90 9.95
N PHE A 152 0.56 8.43 8.72
CA PHE A 152 1.25 7.91 7.54
C PHE A 152 2.77 7.73 7.75
N GLU A 153 3.45 8.78 8.23
CA GLU A 153 4.89 8.75 8.43
C GLU A 153 5.29 7.74 9.51
N ARG A 154 4.50 7.64 10.58
CA ARG A 154 4.71 6.69 11.68
C ARG A 154 4.54 5.24 11.18
N ILE A 155 3.50 4.96 10.40
CA ILE A 155 3.25 3.64 9.81
C ILE A 155 4.35 3.29 8.80
N SER A 156 4.76 4.25 7.96
CA SER A 156 5.88 4.09 7.05
C SER A 156 7.16 3.77 7.83
N GLY A 157 7.44 4.49 8.92
CA GLY A 157 8.54 4.23 9.85
C GLY A 157 8.50 2.82 10.40
N ALA A 158 7.35 2.40 10.92
CA ALA A 158 7.13 1.07 11.46
C ALA A 158 7.38 -0.02 10.43
N LEU A 159 6.95 0.15 9.17
CA LEU A 159 7.21 -0.81 8.10
C LEU A 159 8.71 -0.99 7.78
N ASP A 160 9.51 0.07 7.83
CA ASP A 160 10.97 -0.03 7.64
C ASP A 160 11.63 -0.76 8.80
N TYR A 161 11.20 -0.48 10.03
CA TYR A 161 11.61 -1.24 11.20
C TYR A 161 11.23 -2.72 11.05
N THR A 162 9.98 -3.02 10.68
CA THR A 162 9.49 -4.37 10.41
C THR A 162 10.38 -5.07 9.39
N LYS A 163 10.69 -4.43 8.26
CA LYS A 163 11.60 -5.00 7.25
C LYS A 163 12.99 -5.28 7.81
N LYS A 164 13.57 -4.33 8.55
CA LYS A 164 14.94 -4.45 9.09
C LYS A 164 15.08 -5.52 10.17
N VAL A 165 14.06 -5.74 10.99
CA VAL A 165 14.10 -6.65 12.14
C VAL A 165 13.49 -8.01 11.81
N TYR A 166 12.38 -8.01 11.09
CA TYR A 166 11.54 -9.19 10.88
C TYR A 166 11.59 -9.78 9.47
N PHE A 167 12.16 -9.13 8.45
CA PHE A 167 12.31 -9.77 7.12
C PHE A 167 13.69 -10.40 6.93
N ARG A 168 14.31 -10.85 8.03
CA ARG A 168 15.57 -11.61 8.00
C ARG A 168 15.25 -13.11 7.95
N PRO A 169 15.66 -13.87 6.93
CA PRO A 169 15.37 -15.30 6.84
C PRO A 169 15.82 -16.09 8.09
N GLU A 170 16.87 -15.64 8.75
CA GLU A 170 17.46 -16.25 9.94
C GLU A 170 16.57 -16.09 11.18
N ALA A 171 15.65 -15.13 11.17
CA ALA A 171 14.74 -14.86 12.29
C ALA A 171 13.48 -15.75 12.28
N HIS A 172 13.33 -16.65 11.30
CA HIS A 172 12.13 -17.47 11.12
C HIS A 172 12.44 -18.95 10.94
N SER A 173 11.52 -19.81 11.41
CA SER A 173 11.57 -21.26 11.21
C SER A 173 10.40 -21.77 10.34
N GLY A 174 10.58 -22.94 9.73
CA GLY A 174 9.55 -23.60 8.91
C GLY A 174 9.24 -22.86 7.59
N PRO A 175 7.99 -22.90 7.09
CA PRO A 175 7.63 -22.42 5.75
C PRO A 175 7.86 -20.91 5.53
N TYR A 176 8.01 -20.13 6.61
CA TYR A 176 8.23 -18.69 6.55
C TYR A 176 9.67 -18.31 6.18
N ARG A 177 10.65 -19.14 6.54
CA ARG A 177 12.05 -18.96 6.13
C ARG A 177 12.20 -19.07 4.61
N GLU A 178 11.52 -20.06 4.02
CA GLU A 178 11.57 -20.32 2.58
C GLU A 178 10.90 -19.22 1.74
N VAL A 179 9.83 -18.61 2.26
CA VAL A 179 9.18 -17.46 1.61
C VAL A 179 10.08 -16.23 1.65
N LEU A 180 10.71 -15.94 2.79
CA LEU A 180 11.60 -14.79 2.92
C LEU A 180 12.89 -14.92 2.10
N SER A 181 13.46 -16.12 1.98
CA SER A 181 14.65 -16.36 1.16
C SER A 181 14.41 -16.17 -0.34
N ARG A 182 13.14 -16.10 -0.79
CA ARG A 182 12.77 -15.82 -2.18
C ARG A 182 12.42 -14.34 -2.41
N LEU A 183 12.32 -13.55 -1.35
CA LEU A 183 11.95 -12.12 -1.38
C LEU A 183 13.17 -11.18 -1.23
N VAL A 184 14.31 -11.69 -0.79
CA VAL A 184 15.61 -11.00 -0.70
C VAL A 184 16.48 -11.42 -1.87
#